data_AF-A0A8K9Y1G6-F1
#
_entry.id   AF-A0A8K9Y1G6-F1
#
_cell.length_a   1.000
_cell.length_b   1.000
_cell.length_c   1.000
_cell.angle_alpha   90.00
_cell.angle_beta   90.00
_cell.angle_gamma   90.00
#
_symmetry.space_group_name_H-M   'P 1'
#
loop_
_entity.id
_entity.type
_entity.pdbx_description
1 polymer ?
#
loop_
_entity_poly.entity_id
_entity_poly.type
_entity_poly.pdbx_seq_one_letter_code
_entity_poly.pdbx_strand_id
1 'polypeptide(L)'
;MAEVEIEEFIDQNRHLATLVDTYRGISESEKHWKARREFLFRNINDFEDPHIDQLLALSMVWANNVFLGCRYSPDLLEKMKEMAEGIVVEDAPIFKTRDEIMNKQVNSISSQNNSSSFCHVLD
;
A
#
# COMPACT_ATOMS: atom_id res chain seq x y z
N MET A 1 -38.03 -9.31 15.56
CA MET A 1 -37.75 -9.12 14.12
C MET A 1 -36.43 -8.38 13.96
N ALA A 2 -36.32 -7.13 14.43
CA ALA A 2 -35.05 -6.39 14.42
C ALA A 2 -33.89 -7.08 15.18
N GLU A 3 -34.16 -7.71 16.34
CA GLU A 3 -33.10 -8.45 17.08
C GLU A 3 -32.55 -9.67 16.32
N VAL A 4 -33.40 -10.35 15.54
CA VAL A 4 -32.99 -11.53 14.76
C VAL A 4 -32.15 -11.10 13.56
N GLU A 5 -32.52 -10.00 12.90
CA GLU A 5 -31.76 -9.41 11.80
C GLU A 5 -30.37 -8.91 12.25
N ILE A 6 -30.26 -8.36 13.46
CA ILE A 6 -28.98 -7.92 14.03
C ILE A 6 -28.07 -9.12 14.30
N GLU A 7 -28.60 -10.18 14.92
CA GLU A 7 -27.83 -11.39 15.24
C GLU A 7 -27.29 -12.06 13.97
N GLU A 8 -28.12 -12.19 12.93
CA GLU A 8 -27.73 -12.74 11.63
C GLU A 8 -26.60 -11.94 10.97
N PHE A 9 -26.66 -10.61 11.04
CA PHE A 9 -25.62 -9.74 10.49
C PHE A 9 -24.29 -9.88 11.24
N ILE A 10 -24.33 -10.03 12.57
CA ILE A 10 -23.13 -10.26 13.39
C ILE A 10 -22.47 -11.60 13.02
N ASP A 11 -23.26 -12.65 12.86
CA ASP A 11 -22.76 -13.97 12.50
C ASP A 11 -22.16 -13.98 11.10
N GLN A 12 -22.81 -13.34 10.11
CA GLN A 12 -22.26 -13.17 8.77
C GLN A 12 -20.90 -12.47 8.80
N ASN A 13 -20.77 -11.38 9.56
CA ASN A 13 -19.49 -10.66 9.69
C ASN A 13 -18.41 -11.53 10.36
N ARG A 14 -18.77 -12.36 11.34
CA ARG A 14 -17.84 -13.30 11.97
C ARG A 14 -17.37 -14.37 10.99
N HIS A 15 -18.27 -14.90 10.16
CA HIS A 15 -17.93 -15.87 9.12
C HIS A 15 -17.01 -15.26 8.08
N LEU A 16 -17.32 -14.06 7.59
CA LEU A 16 -16.48 -13.31 6.67
C LEU A 16 -15.09 -13.08 7.26
N ALA A 17 -15.01 -12.71 8.53
CA ALA A 17 -13.73 -12.49 9.19
C ALA A 17 -12.88 -13.76 9.27
N THR A 18 -13.51 -14.87 9.63
CA THR A 18 -12.86 -16.19 9.67
C THR A 18 -12.37 -16.60 8.28
N LEU A 19 -13.18 -16.37 7.24
CA LEU A 19 -12.80 -16.65 5.86
C LEU A 19 -11.59 -15.82 5.44
N VAL A 20 -11.62 -14.51 5.67
CA VAL A 20 -10.49 -13.62 5.31
C VAL A 20 -9.20 -14.08 5.99
N ASP A 21 -9.26 -14.51 7.25
CA ASP A 21 -8.08 -15.00 7.97
C ASP A 21 -7.46 -16.25 7.34
N THR A 22 -8.22 -17.04 6.55
CA THR A 22 -7.66 -18.17 5.78
C THR A 22 -6.77 -17.74 4.62
N TYR A 23 -6.86 -16.49 4.15
CA TYR A 23 -6.06 -15.98 3.02
C TYR A 23 -4.67 -15.49 3.42
N ARG A 24 -4.32 -15.51 4.72
CA ARG A 24 -3.00 -15.11 5.21
C ARG A 24 -1.91 -16.01 4.63
N GLY A 25 -0.82 -15.40 4.14
CA GLY A 25 0.33 -16.13 3.65
C GLY A 25 1.19 -16.68 4.79
N ILE A 26 1.78 -17.88 4.62
CA ILE A 26 2.60 -18.54 5.64
C ILE A 26 3.80 -17.67 6.06
N SER A 27 4.44 -16.98 5.11
CA SER A 27 5.62 -16.14 5.33
C SER A 27 5.30 -14.66 5.46
N GLU A 28 4.04 -14.30 5.67
CA GLU A 28 3.59 -12.92 5.74
C GLU A 28 3.81 -12.33 7.13
N SER A 29 4.56 -11.21 7.20
CA SER A 29 4.77 -10.52 8.48
C SER A 29 3.48 -9.89 8.99
N GLU A 30 3.38 -9.71 10.30
CA GLU A 30 2.17 -9.15 10.92
C GLU A 30 1.81 -7.76 10.39
N LYS A 31 2.82 -6.93 10.08
CA LYS A 31 2.61 -5.61 9.48
C LYS A 31 2.00 -5.69 8.08
N HIS A 32 2.50 -6.60 7.23
CA HIS A 32 1.93 -6.82 5.90
C HIS A 32 0.50 -7.37 6.03
N TRP A 33 0.32 -8.38 6.88
CA TRP A 33 -0.97 -9.03 7.03
C TRP A 33 -2.05 -8.09 7.54
N LYS A 34 -1.78 -7.27 8.58
CA LYS A 34 -2.74 -6.30 9.10
C LYS A 34 -3.28 -5.39 8.00
N ALA A 35 -2.39 -4.81 7.19
CA ALA A 35 -2.77 -3.92 6.10
C ALA A 35 -3.47 -4.67 4.95
N ARG A 36 -2.95 -5.84 4.54
CA ARG A 36 -3.55 -6.65 3.46
C ARG A 36 -4.93 -7.16 3.85
N ARG A 37 -5.12 -7.54 5.10
CA ARG A 37 -6.41 -7.95 5.67
C ARG A 37 -7.44 -6.82 5.55
N GLU A 38 -7.08 -5.59 5.90
CA GLU A 38 -7.94 -4.41 5.75
C GLU A 38 -8.31 -4.16 4.28
N PHE A 39 -7.33 -4.31 3.37
CA PHE A 39 -7.56 -4.25 1.93
C PHE A 39 -8.56 -5.31 1.46
N LEU A 40 -8.48 -6.54 1.98
CA LEU A 40 -9.44 -7.60 1.66
C LEU A 40 -10.84 -7.24 2.15
N PHE A 41 -11.03 -6.85 3.42
CA PHE A 41 -12.37 -6.48 3.92
C PHE A 41 -13.01 -5.32 3.16
N ARG A 42 -12.21 -4.33 2.76
CA ARG A 42 -12.69 -3.16 2.04
C ARG A 42 -13.30 -3.51 0.68
N ASN A 43 -12.79 -4.58 0.05
CA ASN A 43 -13.07 -4.92 -1.35
C ASN A 43 -13.82 -6.27 -1.50
N ILE A 44 -13.86 -7.14 -0.50
CA ILE A 44 -14.35 -8.53 -0.66
C ILE A 44 -15.80 -8.62 -1.13
N ASN A 45 -16.65 -7.64 -0.81
CA ASN A 45 -18.04 -7.61 -1.27
C ASN A 45 -18.19 -7.24 -2.76
N ASP A 46 -17.15 -6.68 -3.39
CA ASP A 46 -17.14 -6.33 -4.82
C ASP A 46 -16.62 -7.49 -5.70
N PHE A 47 -16.22 -8.60 -5.08
CA PHE A 47 -15.68 -9.78 -5.76
C PHE A 47 -16.47 -11.01 -5.33
N GLU A 48 -17.11 -11.67 -6.30
CA GLU A 48 -17.74 -12.97 -6.10
C GLU A 48 -16.89 -14.07 -6.75
N ASP A 49 -17.11 -15.33 -6.39
CA ASP A 49 -16.50 -16.44 -7.11
C ASP A 49 -16.86 -16.37 -8.62
N PRO A 50 -15.91 -16.59 -9.53
CA PRO A 50 -14.53 -17.07 -9.33
C PRO A 50 -13.47 -15.95 -9.18
N HIS A 51 -13.89 -14.69 -9.01
CA HIS A 51 -13.01 -13.52 -9.01
C HIS A 51 -12.32 -13.25 -7.67
N ILE A 52 -12.55 -14.07 -6.65
CA ILE A 52 -11.83 -13.99 -5.37
C ILE A 52 -10.32 -14.09 -5.56
N ASP A 53 -9.83 -15.00 -6.42
CA ASP A 53 -8.40 -15.13 -6.72
C ASP A 53 -7.80 -13.84 -7.30
N GLN A 54 -8.58 -13.09 -8.07
CA GLN A 54 -8.16 -11.79 -8.59
C GLN A 54 -7.99 -10.79 -7.44
N LEU A 55 -8.92 -10.73 -6.49
CA LEU A 55 -8.80 -9.90 -5.30
C LEU A 55 -7.56 -10.28 -4.47
N LEU A 56 -7.32 -11.58 -4.27
CA LEU A 56 -6.14 -12.06 -3.54
C LEU A 56 -4.85 -11.59 -4.22
N ALA A 57 -4.77 -11.70 -5.54
CA ALA A 57 -3.62 -11.22 -6.31
C ALA A 57 -3.43 -9.70 -6.19
N LEU A 58 -4.51 -8.91 -6.32
CA LEU A 58 -4.47 -7.45 -6.18
C LEU A 58 -4.04 -7.04 -4.77
N SER A 59 -4.53 -7.73 -3.73
CA SER A 59 -4.13 -7.47 -2.35
C SER A 59 -2.61 -7.67 -2.12
N MET A 60 -2.02 -8.66 -2.79
CA MET A 60 -0.57 -8.91 -2.74
C MET A 60 0.20 -7.85 -3.53
N VAL A 61 -0.28 -7.47 -4.71
CA VAL A 61 0.31 -6.39 -5.52
C VAL A 61 0.37 -5.09 -4.73
N TRP A 62 -0.73 -4.72 -4.10
CA TRP A 62 -0.82 -3.54 -3.25
C TRP A 62 0.14 -3.62 -2.06
N ALA A 63 0.11 -4.72 -1.29
CA ALA A 63 1.03 -4.89 -0.16
C ALA A 63 2.52 -4.85 -0.60
N ASN A 64 2.86 -5.49 -1.70
CA ASN A 64 4.23 -5.46 -2.24
C ASN A 64 4.64 -4.06 -2.70
N ASN A 65 3.72 -3.27 -3.28
CA ASN A 65 3.99 -1.88 -3.61
C ASN A 65 4.25 -1.05 -2.34
N VAL A 66 3.39 -1.17 -1.34
CA VAL A 66 3.43 -0.36 -0.11
C VAL A 66 4.60 -0.72 0.80
N PHE A 67 4.94 -2.01 0.94
CA PHE A 67 5.91 -2.48 1.93
C PHE A 67 7.23 -2.97 1.36
N LEU A 68 7.29 -3.29 0.06
CA LEU A 68 8.52 -3.72 -0.63
C LEU A 68 8.97 -2.76 -1.73
N GLY A 69 8.17 -1.74 -2.06
CA GLY A 69 8.51 -0.74 -3.07
C GLY A 69 8.47 -1.30 -4.50
N CYS A 70 7.77 -2.42 -4.73
CA CYS A 70 7.58 -2.99 -6.06
C CYS A 70 6.86 -2.01 -6.99
N ARG A 71 7.26 -2.00 -8.26
CA ARG A 71 6.71 -1.11 -9.28
C ARG A 71 5.86 -1.88 -10.27
N TYR A 72 4.76 -1.26 -10.67
CA TYR A 72 3.79 -1.81 -11.61
C TYR A 72 3.41 -0.73 -12.63
N SER A 73 2.56 -1.08 -13.60
CA SER A 73 2.05 -0.10 -14.57
C SER A 73 1.28 1.03 -13.88
N PRO A 74 1.31 2.26 -14.42
CA PRO A 74 0.55 3.39 -13.86
C PRO A 74 -0.93 3.05 -13.67
N ASP A 75 -1.56 2.44 -14.68
CA ASP A 75 -2.98 2.06 -14.65
C ASP A 75 -3.30 1.10 -13.49
N LEU A 76 -2.40 0.16 -13.19
CA LEU A 76 -2.59 -0.77 -12.07
C LEU A 76 -2.45 -0.04 -10.73
N LEU A 77 -1.50 0.89 -10.62
CA LEU A 77 -1.30 1.67 -9.40
C LEU A 77 -2.46 2.63 -9.12
N GLU A 78 -3.04 3.22 -10.17
CA GLU A 78 -4.24 4.06 -10.06
C GLU A 78 -5.42 3.23 -9.53
N LYS A 79 -5.67 2.06 -10.11
CA LYS A 79 -6.66 1.11 -9.58
C LYS A 79 -6.40 0.73 -8.12
N MET A 80 -5.14 0.43 -7.76
CA MET A 80 -4.79 0.08 -6.38
C MET A 80 -5.04 1.22 -5.40
N LYS A 81 -4.84 2.47 -5.84
CA LYS A 81 -5.11 3.66 -5.04
C LYS A 81 -6.61 3.80 -4.74
N GLU A 82 -7.46 3.55 -5.72
CA GLU A 82 -8.92 3.56 -5.54
C GLU A 82 -9.38 2.44 -4.59
N MET A 83 -8.89 1.21 -4.81
CA MET A 83 -9.24 0.06 -3.96
C MET A 83 -8.75 0.19 -2.51
N ALA A 84 -7.69 0.95 -2.28
CA ALA A 84 -7.11 1.18 -0.95
C ALA A 84 -7.62 2.46 -0.27
N GLU A 85 -8.62 3.13 -0.83
CA GLU A 85 -9.15 4.36 -0.25
C GLU A 85 -9.65 4.14 1.19
N GLY A 86 -9.14 4.97 2.10
CA GLY A 86 -9.48 4.92 3.53
C GLY A 86 -8.60 3.99 4.37
N ILE A 87 -7.74 3.17 3.75
CA ILE A 87 -6.81 2.28 4.47
C ILE A 87 -5.60 3.07 4.94
N VAL A 88 -5.32 3.04 6.23
CA VAL A 88 -4.19 3.76 6.84
C VAL A 88 -3.09 2.78 7.21
N VAL A 89 -1.94 2.89 6.53
CA VAL A 89 -0.75 2.09 6.84
C VAL A 89 0.21 2.89 7.73
N GLU A 90 0.27 2.51 9.00
CA GLU A 90 1.22 3.07 9.97
C GLU A 90 2.66 2.66 9.60
N ASP A 91 3.60 3.59 9.75
CA ASP A 91 5.04 3.38 9.52
C ASP A 91 5.38 2.79 8.13
N ALA A 92 4.66 3.20 7.09
CA ALA A 92 4.95 2.77 5.72
C ALA A 92 6.43 3.10 5.34
N PRO A 93 7.18 2.13 4.79
CA PRO A 93 8.57 2.37 4.42
C PRO A 93 8.69 3.47 3.35
N ILE A 94 9.65 4.37 3.51
CA ILE A 94 9.94 5.40 2.51
C ILE A 94 10.96 4.85 1.52
N PHE A 95 10.49 4.42 0.35
CA PHE A 95 11.37 4.01 -0.75
C PHE A 95 11.88 5.25 -1.49
N LYS A 96 13.15 5.59 -1.29
CA LYS A 96 13.83 6.56 -2.15
C LYS A 96 14.39 5.83 -3.36
N THR A 97 14.09 6.32 -4.57
CA THR A 97 14.76 5.79 -5.75
C THR A 97 16.23 6.17 -5.76
N ARG A 98 17.07 5.35 -6.43
CA ARG A 98 18.46 5.72 -6.72
C ARG A 98 18.52 7.10 -7.41
N ASP A 99 17.59 7.36 -8.33
CA ASP A 99 17.55 8.61 -9.08
C ASP A 99 17.13 9.81 -8.20
N GLU A 100 16.23 9.64 -7.23
CA GLU A 100 15.94 10.66 -6.20
C GLU A 100 17.13 10.94 -5.27
N ILE A 101 17.90 9.90 -4.94
CA ILE A 101 19.14 10.05 -4.15
C ILE A 101 20.19 10.81 -4.96
N MET A 102 20.37 10.46 -6.24
CA MET A 102 21.30 11.12 -7.14
C MET A 102 20.89 12.57 -7.43
N ASN A 103 19.60 12.86 -7.63
CA ASN A 103 19.11 14.22 -7.83
C ASN A 103 19.30 15.10 -6.59
N LYS A 104 19.15 14.55 -5.38
CA LYS A 104 19.49 15.27 -4.13
C LYS A 104 20.98 15.58 -4.04
N GLN A 105 21.86 14.66 -4.46
CA GLN A 105 23.30 14.91 -4.51
C GLN A 105 23.66 15.97 -5.54
N VAL A 106 23.10 15.92 -6.76
CA VAL A 106 23.33 16.94 -7.80
C VAL A 106 22.88 18.31 -7.32
N ASN A 107 21.70 18.42 -6.70
CA ASN A 107 21.19 19.69 -6.15
C ASN A 107 22.04 20.22 -4.98
N SER A 108 22.61 19.32 -4.16
CA SER A 108 23.55 19.69 -3.10
C SER A 108 24.89 20.18 -3.68
N ILE A 109 25.39 19.55 -4.74
CA ILE A 109 26.65 19.92 -5.41
C ILE A 109 26.51 21.26 -6.15
N SER A 110 25.38 21.49 -6.84
CA SER A 110 25.12 22.77 -7.52
C SER A 110 24.94 23.93 -6.53
N SER A 111 24.39 23.68 -5.34
CA SER A 111 24.30 24.68 -4.27
C SER A 111 25.67 25.06 -3.67
N GLN A 112 26.62 24.13 -3.61
CA GLN A 112 28.00 24.38 -3.17
C GLN A 112 28.82 25.12 -4.23
N ASN A 113 28.61 24.82 -5.51
CA ASN A 113 29.32 25.51 -6.61
C ASN A 113 28.88 26.96 -6.79
N ASN A 114 27.62 27.29 -6.48
CA ASN A 114 27.12 28.68 -6.50
C ASN A 114 27.58 29.53 -5.31
N SER A 115 27.95 28.91 -4.17
CA SER A 115 28.50 29.63 -3.02
C SER A 115 30.02 29.84 -3.12
N SER A 116 30.73 29.03 -3.92
CA SER A 116 32.16 29.22 -4.20
C SER A 116 32.46 30.26 -5.29
N SER A 117 31.49 30.61 -6.14
CA SER A 117 31.70 31.52 -7.29
C SER A 117 31.58 33.02 -6.94
N PHE A 118 31.28 33.38 -5.69
CA PHE A 118 31.10 34.79 -5.28
C PHE A 118 32.33 35.42 -4.61
N CYS A 119 33.47 34.73 -4.52
CA CYS A 119 34.65 35.22 -3.79
C CYS A 119 35.82 35.74 -4.66
N HIS A 120 35.64 36.01 -5.96
CA HIS A 120 36.77 36.46 -6.79
C HIS A 120 36.41 37.50 -7.86
N VAL A 121 35.85 38.66 -7.48
CA VAL A 121 35.95 39.89 -8.29
C VAL A 121 35.93 41.11 -7.36
N LEU A 122 37.05 41.42 -6.69
CA LEU A 122 37.43 42.77 -6.26
C LEU A 122 38.95 42.77 -6.00
N ASP A 123 39.72 42.90 -7.06
CA ASP A 123 41.06 43.51 -7.05
C ASP A 123 41.04 44.68 -8.05
#